data_AF-A0A1H4QUK9-F1
#
_entry.id   AF-A0A1H4QUK9-F1
#
_cell.length_a   1.000
_cell.length_b   1.000
_cell.length_c   1.000
_cell.angle_alpha   90.00
_cell.angle_beta   90.00
_cell.angle_gamma   90.00
#
_symmetry.space_group_name_H-M   'P 1'
#
loop_
_entity.id
_entity.type
_entity.pdbx_description
1 polymer ?
#
loop_
_entity_poly.entity_id
_entity_poly.type
_entity_poly.pdbx_seq_one_letter_code
_entity_poly.pdbx_strand_id
1 'polypeptide(L)'
;MGETEVAEFLTRLSARDAAAAWLARELMQAGWSVHDFFGPVQMDVWQLVLRRGSCRVRFGIERGYSDGVAVADGVTGGDGAAVADRAVAYRPITVAMSEKKSAVASVMSDPAAALEWLTRRSG
;
A
#
# COMPACT_ATOMS: atom_id res chain seq x y z
N MET A 1 14.75 -5.35 9.74
CA MET A 1 13.87 -4.16 9.71
C MET A 1 13.10 -4.15 11.02
N GLY A 2 13.19 -3.08 11.80
CA GLY A 2 12.69 -3.08 13.18
C GLY A 2 11.18 -2.87 13.22
N GLU A 3 10.46 -3.69 13.97
CA GLU A 3 9.02 -3.51 14.25
C GLU A 3 8.70 -2.10 14.78
N THR A 4 9.66 -1.48 15.48
CA THR A 4 9.60 -0.12 16.00
C THR A 4 9.48 0.95 14.92
N GLU A 5 10.20 0.81 13.80
CA GLU A 5 10.21 1.81 12.72
C GLU A 5 8.87 1.84 11.98
N VAL A 6 8.29 0.65 11.75
CA VAL A 6 6.96 0.51 11.15
C VAL A 6 5.88 1.06 12.08
N ALA A 7 5.97 0.84 13.39
CA ALA A 7 5.04 1.40 14.37
C ALA A 7 5.07 2.94 14.40
N GLU A 8 6.27 3.54 14.31
CA GLU A 8 6.43 4.99 14.21
C GLU A 8 5.79 5.54 12.92
N PHE A 9 6.07 4.90 11.78
CA PHE A 9 5.45 5.26 10.52
C PHE A 9 3.93 5.21 10.58
N LEU A 10 3.35 4.13 11.11
CA LEU A 10 1.89 3.97 11.25
C LEU A 10 1.29 5.03 12.17
N THR A 11 2.02 5.47 13.20
CA THR A 11 1.60 6.57 14.08
C THR A 11 1.58 7.90 13.32
N ARG A 12 2.63 8.19 12.55
CA ARG A 12 2.71 9.40 11.71
C ARG A 12 1.67 9.41 10.61
N LEU A 13 1.48 8.27 9.94
CA LEU A 13 0.46 8.10 8.91
C LEU A 13 -0.93 8.29 9.51
N SER A 14 -1.21 7.72 10.68
CA SER A 14 -2.52 7.84 11.32
C SER A 14 -2.92 9.28 11.64
N ALA A 15 -1.95 10.15 11.95
CA ALA A 15 -2.20 11.57 12.19
C ALA A 15 -2.56 12.36 10.92
N ARG A 16 -2.23 11.83 9.73
CA ARG A 16 -2.40 12.48 8.42
C ARG A 16 -3.51 11.84 7.59
N ASP A 17 -3.63 10.53 7.68
CA ASP A 17 -4.54 9.67 6.95
C ASP A 17 -4.84 8.41 7.78
N ALA A 18 -5.82 8.56 8.68
CA ALA A 18 -6.24 7.50 9.59
C ALA A 18 -6.75 6.25 8.84
N ALA A 19 -7.37 6.44 7.66
CA ALA A 19 -7.88 5.34 6.84
C ALA A 19 -6.75 4.52 6.22
N ALA A 20 -5.72 5.17 5.65
CA ALA A 20 -4.54 4.50 5.14
C ALA A 20 -3.77 3.76 6.25
N ALA A 21 -3.62 4.38 7.43
CA ALA A 21 -2.97 3.74 8.57
C ALA A 21 -3.75 2.53 9.10
N TRP A 22 -5.09 2.64 9.16
CA TRP A 22 -5.95 1.50 9.49
C TRP A 22 -5.77 0.37 8.47
N LEU A 23 -5.85 0.67 7.18
CA LEU A 23 -5.71 -0.33 6.12
C LEU A 23 -4.35 -1.05 6.19
N ALA A 24 -3.26 -0.32 6.42
CA ALA A 24 -1.93 -0.93 6.56
C ALA A 24 -1.87 -1.93 7.73
N ARG A 25 -2.48 -1.59 8.88
CA ARG A 25 -2.56 -2.49 10.04
C ARG A 25 -3.37 -3.74 9.73
N GLU A 26 -4.53 -3.60 9.12
CA GLU A 26 -5.40 -4.72 8.78
C GLU A 26 -4.73 -5.67 7.77
N LEU A 27 -4.02 -5.13 6.78
CA LEU A 27 -3.26 -5.97 5.83
C LEU A 27 -2.18 -6.78 6.55
N MET A 28 -1.43 -6.17 7.47
CA MET A 28 -0.42 -6.89 8.26
C MET A 28 -1.06 -8.00 9.11
N GLN A 29 -2.19 -7.73 9.76
CA GLN A 29 -2.96 -8.74 10.50
C GLN A 29 -3.50 -9.85 9.59
N ALA A 30 -3.88 -9.52 8.36
CA ALA A 30 -4.29 -10.46 7.33
C ALA A 30 -3.12 -11.25 6.70
N GLY A 31 -1.90 -11.14 7.24
CA GLY A 31 -0.74 -11.92 6.82
C GLY A 31 0.09 -11.29 5.68
N TRP A 32 -0.13 -10.02 5.35
CA TRP A 32 0.78 -9.30 4.47
C TRP A 32 2.10 -9.03 5.18
N SER A 33 3.21 -9.19 4.45
CA SER A 33 4.54 -8.95 4.99
C SER A 33 5.05 -7.58 4.55
N VAL A 34 5.86 -6.94 5.41
CA VAL A 34 6.64 -5.76 5.02
C VAL A 34 7.66 -6.21 3.97
N HIS A 35 7.51 -5.69 2.76
CA HIS A 35 8.42 -5.96 1.64
C HIS A 35 9.55 -4.94 1.59
N ASP A 36 9.20 -3.67 1.78
CA ASP A 36 10.16 -2.57 1.81
C ASP A 36 9.68 -1.47 2.76
N PHE A 37 10.64 -0.75 3.33
CA PHE A 37 10.39 0.38 4.21
C PHE A 37 11.54 1.38 4.09
N PHE A 38 11.18 2.65 3.93
CA PHE A 38 12.12 3.72 3.69
C PHE A 38 11.70 4.96 4.48
N GLY A 39 12.64 5.56 5.23
CA GLY A 39 12.40 6.79 6.00
C GLY A 39 12.81 6.66 7.47
N PRO A 40 12.84 7.78 8.22
CA PRO A 40 12.70 9.15 7.71
C PRO A 40 13.92 9.59 6.90
N VAL A 41 13.69 10.19 5.73
CA VAL A 41 14.74 10.95 5.03
C VAL A 41 14.46 12.45 5.09
N GLN A 42 15.24 13.26 4.35
CA GLN A 42 15.02 14.70 4.26
C GLN A 42 13.55 15.02 3.94
N MET A 43 13.02 16.05 4.60
CA MET A 43 11.65 16.54 4.42
C MET A 43 10.53 15.57 4.86
N ASP A 44 10.75 14.71 5.86
CA ASP A 44 9.71 13.81 6.41
C ASP A 44 9.12 12.88 5.34
N VAL A 45 9.98 12.37 4.46
CA VAL A 45 9.57 11.37 3.46
C VAL A 45 9.68 9.97 4.05
N TRP A 46 8.57 9.25 4.01
CA TRP A 46 8.45 7.86 4.45
C TRP A 46 7.69 7.03 3.42
N GLN A 47 8.05 5.75 3.34
CA GLN A 47 7.35 4.78 2.52
C GLN A 47 7.31 3.43 3.22
N LEU A 48 6.13 2.81 3.21
CA LEU A 48 5.94 1.41 3.58
C LEU A 48 5.35 0.66 2.39
N VAL A 49 5.96 -0.46 2.04
CA VAL A 49 5.44 -1.40 1.03
C VAL A 49 5.09 -2.71 1.70
N LEU A 50 3.82 -3.09 1.63
CA LEU A 50 3.33 -4.41 2.03
C LEU A 50 3.20 -5.30 0.80
N ARG A 51 3.47 -6.60 0.96
CA ARG A 51 3.32 -7.59 -0.11
C ARG A 51 2.59 -8.84 0.38
N ARG A 52 1.76 -9.39 -0.51
CA ARG A 52 1.23 -10.75 -0.41
C ARG A 52 1.10 -11.33 -1.82
N GLY A 53 1.76 -12.46 -2.05
CA GLY A 53 1.90 -13.03 -3.39
C GLY A 53 2.58 -12.04 -4.36
N SER A 54 1.95 -11.82 -5.51
CA SER A 54 2.39 -10.83 -6.51
C SER A 54 1.85 -9.42 -6.26
N CYS A 55 0.95 -9.23 -5.31
CA CYS A 55 0.32 -7.95 -5.02
C CYS A 55 1.17 -7.12 -4.05
N ARG A 56 1.33 -5.82 -4.34
CA ARG A 56 2.07 -4.88 -3.51
C ARG A 56 1.22 -3.64 -3.22
N VAL A 57 1.27 -3.16 -1.99
CA VAL A 57 0.57 -1.95 -1.55
C VAL A 57 1.57 -0.99 -0.95
N ARG A 58 1.61 0.24 -1.45
CA ARG A 58 2.50 1.31 -1.03
C ARG A 58 1.70 2.35 -0.25
N PHE A 59 2.22 2.72 0.91
CA PHE A 59 1.79 3.82 1.75
C PHE A 59 2.93 4.84 1.80
N GLY A 60 2.65 6.11 1.53
CA GLY A 60 3.66 7.16 1.48
C GLY A 60 3.29 8.35 2.36
N ILE A 61 4.31 8.97 2.93
CA ILE A 61 4.23 10.32 3.48
C ILE A 61 5.30 11.15 2.75
N GLU A 62 4.92 12.28 2.15
CA GLU A 62 5.86 13.24 1.57
C GLU A 62 5.60 14.63 2.18
N ARG A 63 6.67 15.28 2.67
CA ARG A 63 6.61 16.67 3.16
C ARG A 63 5.54 16.89 4.23
N GLY A 64 5.30 15.88 5.05
CA GLY A 64 4.28 15.90 6.10
C GLY A 64 2.85 15.61 5.64
N TYR A 65 2.61 15.26 4.38
CA TYR A 65 1.29 14.87 3.85
C TYR A 65 1.26 13.38 3.50
N SER A 66 0.08 12.75 3.61
CA SER A 66 -0.12 11.40 3.06
C SER A 66 -0.12 11.46 1.53
N ASP A 67 0.65 10.59 0.88
CA ASP A 67 0.62 10.41 -0.58
C ASP A 67 -0.50 9.47 -1.03
N GLY A 68 -1.33 9.03 -0.08
CA GLY A 68 -2.38 8.04 -0.26
C GLY A 68 -1.84 6.62 -0.41
N VAL A 69 -2.72 5.74 -0.90
CA VAL A 69 -2.45 4.32 -1.06
C VAL A 69 -2.34 4.00 -2.55
N ALA A 70 -1.22 3.41 -2.94
CA ALA A 70 -0.99 2.94 -4.30
C ALA A 70 -0.81 1.42 -4.33
N VAL A 71 -1.26 0.79 -5.40
CA VAL A 71 -1.22 -0.67 -5.57
C VAL A 71 -0.45 -0.97 -6.85
N ALA A 72 0.32 -2.05 -6.81
CA ALA A 72 0.92 -2.62 -7.99
C ALA A 72 0.63 -4.12 -8.07
N ASP A 73 0.27 -4.56 -9.27
CA ASP A 73 0.05 -5.96 -9.58
C ASP A 73 1.31 -6.53 -10.21
N GLY A 74 1.90 -7.58 -9.64
CA GLY A 74 3.01 -8.32 -10.24
C GLY A 74 2.63 -9.16 -11.46
N VAL A 75 1.52 -8.86 -12.13
CA VAL A 75 1.03 -9.58 -13.32
C VAL A 75 0.75 -8.58 -14.45
N THR A 76 1.76 -7.84 -14.88
CA THR A 76 1.76 -7.21 -16.22
C THR A 76 3.14 -7.37 -16.86
N GLY A 77 3.54 -8.62 -16.99
CA GLY A 77 4.51 -9.07 -17.98
C GLY A 77 3.98 -10.40 -18.51
N GLY A 78 3.47 -10.39 -19.74
CA GLY A 78 3.42 -11.63 -20.51
C GLY A 78 4.83 -12.23 -20.51
N ASP A 79 4.91 -13.56 -20.42
CA ASP A 79 6.15 -14.33 -20.47
C ASP A 79 7.00 -14.39 -19.20
N GLY A 80 6.37 -14.60 -18.03
CA GLY A 80 6.97 -15.34 -16.90
C GLY A 80 8.27 -14.78 -16.30
N ALA A 81 8.73 -13.61 -16.72
CA ALA A 81 9.94 -12.98 -16.23
C ALA A 81 9.61 -12.23 -14.95
N ALA A 82 10.30 -12.57 -13.87
CA ALA A 82 10.26 -11.80 -12.62
C ALA A 82 10.63 -10.35 -12.92
N VAL A 83 9.64 -9.45 -12.91
CA VAL A 83 9.88 -8.02 -13.08
C VAL A 83 10.76 -7.57 -11.93
N ALA A 84 11.95 -7.06 -12.24
CA ALA A 84 12.85 -6.51 -11.24
C ALA A 84 12.09 -5.47 -10.39
N ASP A 85 12.29 -5.50 -9.07
CA ASP A 85 11.57 -4.71 -8.05
C ASP A 85 11.44 -3.21 -8.42
N ARG A 86 12.39 -2.70 -9.20
CA ARG A 86 12.49 -1.30 -9.67
C ARG A 86 11.52 -0.89 -10.78
N ALA A 87 10.87 -1.82 -11.48
CA ALA A 87 9.97 -1.51 -12.60
C ALA A 87 8.48 -1.66 -12.25
N VAL A 88 8.17 -1.75 -10.96
CA VAL A 88 6.80 -1.93 -10.47
C VAL A 88 6.01 -0.63 -10.65
N ALA A 89 5.04 -0.64 -11.57
CA ALA A 89 4.15 0.49 -11.81
C ALA A 89 3.07 0.57 -10.73
N TYR A 90 3.26 1.44 -9.75
CA TYR A 90 2.24 1.77 -8.76
C TYR A 90 1.20 2.70 -9.35
N ARG A 91 -0.07 2.38 -9.15
CA ARG A 91 -1.20 3.28 -9.45
C ARG A 91 -2.05 3.52 -8.21
N PRO A 92 -2.72 4.68 -8.09
CA PRO A 92 -3.61 4.94 -6.96
C PRO A 92 -4.67 3.83 -6.83
N ILE A 93 -4.96 3.42 -5.60
CA ILE A 93 -5.91 2.32 -5.33
C ILE A 93 -7.31 2.60 -5.90
N THR A 94 -7.75 3.87 -5.92
CA THR A 94 -9.00 4.31 -6.54
C THR A 94 -9.06 3.97 -8.02
N VAL A 95 -7.96 4.18 -8.74
CA VAL A 95 -7.84 3.84 -10.16
C VAL A 95 -7.86 2.31 -10.32
N ALA A 96 -7.07 1.59 -9.51
CA ALA A 96 -7.01 0.13 -9.57
C ALA A 96 -8.36 -0.56 -9.29
N MET A 97 -9.18 0.01 -8.41
CA MET A 97 -10.52 -0.49 -8.09
C MET A 97 -11.56 -0.16 -9.18
N SER A 98 -11.43 1.00 -9.84
CA SER A 98 -12.38 1.48 -10.86
C SER A 98 -12.37 0.68 -12.16
N GLU A 99 -11.23 0.11 -12.55
CA GLU A 99 -11.05 -0.63 -13.80
C GLU A 99 -11.92 -1.90 -13.92
N LYS A 100 -12.58 -2.36 -12.83
CA LYS A 100 -13.33 -3.63 -12.80
C LYS A 100 -14.83 -3.54 -12.49
N LYS A 101 -15.49 -2.39 -12.69
CA LYS A 101 -16.93 -2.18 -12.32
C LYS A 101 -17.21 -2.39 -10.82
N SER A 102 -16.22 -2.25 -9.95
CA SER A 102 -16.45 -2.11 -8.50
C SER A 102 -16.54 -0.63 -8.18
N ALA A 103 -17.49 -0.25 -7.33
CA ALA A 103 -17.72 1.13 -6.91
C ALA A 103 -16.41 1.81 -6.50
N VAL A 104 -16.25 3.08 -6.89
CA VAL A 104 -15.05 3.88 -6.64
C VAL A 104 -15.01 4.27 -5.16
N ALA A 105 -14.68 3.30 -4.31
CA ALA A 105 -14.31 3.56 -2.93
C ALA A 105 -12.89 4.14 -2.93
N SER A 106 -12.76 5.42 -2.57
CA SER A 106 -11.49 5.89 -2.03
C SER A 106 -11.22 5.16 -0.73
N VAL A 107 -9.96 4.85 -0.42
CA VAL A 107 -9.58 4.32 0.91
C VAL A 107 -10.08 5.24 2.01
N MET A 108 -10.14 6.55 1.76
CA MET A 108 -10.71 7.51 2.70
C MET A 108 -12.23 7.37 2.89
N SER A 109 -12.95 6.84 1.91
CA SER A 109 -14.42 6.74 1.93
C SER A 109 -14.90 5.37 2.39
N ASP A 110 -14.15 4.30 2.07
CA ASP A 110 -14.46 2.93 2.49
C ASP A 110 -13.18 2.08 2.53
N PRO A 111 -12.41 2.16 3.63
CA PRO A 111 -11.18 1.39 3.76
C PRO A 111 -11.45 -0.12 3.88
N ALA A 112 -12.64 -0.53 4.33
CA ALA A 112 -13.04 -1.93 4.42
C ALA A 112 -13.24 -2.55 3.02
N ALA A 113 -13.87 -1.82 2.09
CA ALA A 113 -13.96 -2.25 0.70
C ALA A 113 -12.58 -2.39 0.04
N ALA A 114 -11.64 -1.50 0.36
CA ALA A 114 -10.26 -1.60 -0.11
C ALA A 114 -9.56 -2.86 0.45
N LEU A 115 -9.74 -3.17 1.74
CA LEU A 115 -9.21 -4.38 2.37
C LEU A 115 -9.78 -5.65 1.73
N GLU A 116 -11.09 -5.73 1.53
CA GLU A 116 -11.75 -6.88 0.89
C GLU A 116 -11.25 -7.08 -0.54
N TRP A 117 -11.14 -5.99 -1.30
CA TRP A 117 -10.62 -6.01 -2.67
C TRP A 117 -9.16 -6.49 -2.71
N LEU A 118 -8.29 -5.98 -1.85
CA LEU A 118 -6.88 -6.39 -1.76
C LEU A 118 -6.75 -7.86 -1.34
N THR A 119 -7.53 -8.30 -0.36
CA THR A 119 -7.51 -9.68 0.13
C THR A 119 -7.87 -10.66 -0.98
N ARG A 120 -8.98 -10.42 -1.69
CA ARG A 120 -9.39 -11.25 -2.85
C ARG A 120 -8.37 -11.26 -3.98
N ARG A 121 -7.62 -10.18 -4.16
CA ARG A 121 -6.64 -10.05 -5.24
C ARG A 121 -5.29 -10.69 -4.92
N SER A 122 -5.00 -10.90 -3.64
CA SER A 122 -3.72 -11.40 -3.13
C SER A 122 -3.72 -12.88 -2.72
N GLY A 123 -4.91 -13.51 -2.71
CA GLY A 123 -5.09 -14.95 -2.56
C GLY A 123 -5.09 -15.64 -3.91
#